data_AF-A0ABD1SCJ4-F1
#
_entry.id   AF-A0ABD1SCJ4-F1
#
_cell.length_a   1.000
_cell.length_b   1.000
_cell.length_c   1.000
_cell.angle_alpha   90.00
_cell.angle_beta   90.00
_cell.angle_gamma   90.00
#
_symmetry.space_group_name_H-M   'P 1'
#
loop_
_entity.id
_entity.type
_entity.pdbx_description
1 polymer ?
#
loop_
_entity_poly.entity_id
_entity_poly.type
_entity_poly.pdbx_seq_one_letter_code
_entity_poly.pdbx_strand_id
1 'polypeptide(L)'
;MHPMASSFPWATKVLVVVKGTLFVGFVTSNPTDPNVKNKLFTKIVYPGNDFVFPEGLIHFQFNVGKTDAFVFAGLSCQNPGLITIANEVFGSDPPITLYVLTKAF
;
A
#
# COMPACT_ATOMS: atom_id res chain seq x y z
N MET A 1 1.83 0.46 -14.63
CA MET A 1 1.39 -0.20 -13.37
C MET A 1 0.24 0.63 -12.82
N HIS A 2 -0.98 0.08 -12.76
CA HIS A 2 -2.09 0.78 -12.10
C HIS A 2 -1.79 0.88 -10.59
N PRO A 3 -2.03 2.03 -9.94
CA PRO A 3 -1.81 2.16 -8.51
C PRO A 3 -2.81 1.25 -7.80
N MET A 4 -2.28 0.30 -7.05
CA MET A 4 -3.06 -0.67 -6.30
C MET A 4 -2.69 -0.54 -4.84
N ALA A 5 -3.67 -0.20 -4.01
CA ALA A 5 -3.49 -0.21 -2.56
C ALA A 5 -3.29 -1.66 -2.10
N SER A 6 -2.29 -1.87 -1.26
CA SER A 6 -1.93 -3.20 -0.75
C SER A 6 -1.40 -3.13 0.68
N SER A 7 -1.30 -4.28 1.34
CA SER A 7 -0.69 -4.41 2.66
C SER A 7 0.08 -5.73 2.77
N PHE A 8 1.12 -5.73 3.61
CA PHE A 8 1.87 -6.92 4.00
C PHE A 8 1.53 -7.21 5.47
N PRO A 9 0.63 -8.17 5.75
CA PRO A 9 0.12 -8.38 7.10
C PRO A 9 1.20 -8.80 8.12
N TRP A 10 2.33 -9.34 7.65
CA TRP A 10 3.39 -9.86 8.51
C TRP A 10 4.79 -9.32 8.15
N ALA A 11 4.86 -8.20 7.44
CA ALA A 11 6.15 -7.58 7.14
C ALA A 11 6.08 -6.07 6.97
N THR A 12 7.14 -5.40 7.46
CA THR A 12 7.52 -4.08 6.98
C THR A 12 8.12 -4.22 5.59
N LYS A 13 7.81 -3.27 4.70
CA LYS A 13 8.40 -3.19 3.36
C LYS A 13 9.28 -1.97 3.26
N VAL A 14 10.48 -2.12 2.72
CA VAL A 14 11.28 -1.00 2.21
C VAL A 14 11.32 -1.06 0.70
N LEU A 15 11.26 0.08 0.03
CA LEU A 15 11.60 0.19 -1.39
C LEU A 15 12.78 1.14 -1.55
N VAL A 16 13.64 0.84 -2.53
CA VAL A 16 14.71 1.71 -3.00
C VAL A 16 14.49 1.96 -4.48
N VAL A 17 14.40 3.24 -4.87
CA VAL A 17 14.21 3.60 -6.28
C VAL A 17 15.55 3.58 -6.99
N VAL A 18 15.63 2.85 -8.09
CA VAL A 18 16.82 2.76 -8.95
C VAL A 18 16.63 3.59 -10.23
N LYS A 19 15.40 3.66 -10.74
CA LYS A 19 15.02 4.47 -11.91
C LYS A 19 13.58 4.98 -11.78
N GLY A 20 13.30 6.13 -12.38
CA GLY A 20 11.96 6.71 -12.46
C GLY A 20 11.58 7.53 -11.22
N THR A 21 10.31 7.91 -11.14
CA THR A 21 9.78 8.79 -10.08
C THR A 21 8.52 8.18 -9.51
N LEU A 22 8.54 7.83 -8.22
CA LEU A 22 7.41 7.19 -7.57
C LEU A 22 6.72 8.13 -6.58
N PHE A 23 5.41 8.30 -6.72
CA PHE A 23 4.55 8.80 -5.66
C PHE A 23 4.12 7.62 -4.79
N VAL A 24 4.53 7.63 -3.52
CA VAL A 24 4.28 6.54 -2.57
C VAL A 24 3.60 7.08 -1.34
N GLY A 25 2.88 6.21 -0.63
CA GLY A 25 2.32 6.58 0.66
C GLY A 25 1.67 5.43 1.41
N PHE A 26 1.40 5.65 2.68
CA PHE A 26 0.64 4.75 3.54
C PHE A 26 -0.33 5.52 4.43
N VAL A 27 -1.38 4.82 4.88
CA VAL A 27 -2.39 5.35 5.79
C VAL A 27 -2.23 4.68 7.15
N THR A 28 -2.31 5.47 8.23
CA THR A 28 -2.21 4.93 9.60
C THR A 28 -3.41 4.04 9.94
N SER A 29 -3.21 3.14 10.90
CA SER A 29 -4.32 2.43 11.56
C SER A 29 -5.29 3.42 12.22
N ASN A 30 -6.44 2.90 12.65
CA ASN A 30 -7.44 3.69 13.37
C ASN A 30 -6.81 4.31 14.62
N PRO A 31 -6.97 5.62 14.83
CA PRO A 31 -6.51 6.26 16.05
C PRO A 31 -7.33 5.80 17.26
N THR A 32 -6.75 5.93 18.44
CA THR A 32 -7.44 5.63 19.71
C THR A 32 -8.53 6.65 20.05
N ASP A 33 -8.38 7.89 19.59
CA ASP A 33 -9.42 8.91 19.66
C ASP A 33 -10.36 8.80 18.44
N PRO A 34 -11.65 8.48 18.63
CA PRO A 34 -12.60 8.29 17.53
C PRO A 34 -12.90 9.58 16.75
N ASN A 35 -12.52 10.76 17.27
CA ASN A 35 -12.71 12.03 16.57
C ASN A 35 -11.55 12.37 15.63
N VAL A 36 -10.48 11.57 15.65
CA VAL A 36 -9.32 11.75 14.78
C VAL A 36 -9.46 10.84 13.56
N LYS A 37 -9.16 11.36 12.37
CA LYS A 37 -9.13 10.56 11.14
C LYS A 37 -7.78 9.85 10.98
N ASN A 38 -7.78 8.74 10.25
CA ASN A 38 -6.55 8.11 9.78
C ASN A 38 -5.70 9.14 9.02
N LYS A 39 -4.38 9.12 9.23
CA LYS A 39 -3.46 10.05 8.59
C LYS A 39 -2.81 9.40 7.37
N LEU A 40 -2.73 10.16 6.29
CA LEU A 40 -2.02 9.77 5.08
C LEU A 40 -0.61 10.38 5.11
N PHE A 41 0.42 9.54 4.93
CA PHE A 41 1.80 9.96 4.73
C PHE A 41 2.20 9.67 3.28
N THR A 42 2.73 10.68 2.59
CA THR A 42 3.13 10.54 1.18
C THR A 42 4.47 11.18 0.89
N LYS A 43 5.15 10.69 -0.14
CA LYS A 43 6.36 11.28 -0.68
C LYS A 43 6.51 10.99 -2.17
N ILE A 44 7.13 11.92 -2.90
CA ILE A 44 7.72 11.62 -4.21
C ILE A 44 9.16 11.16 -3.98
N VAL A 45 9.46 9.93 -4.41
CA VAL A 45 10.75 9.27 -4.22
C VAL A 45 11.47 9.21 -5.56
N TYR A 46 12.73 9.63 -5.55
CA TYR A 46 13.62 9.71 -6.71
C TYR A 46 14.68 8.61 -6.65
N PRO A 47 15.38 8.33 -7.77
CA PRO A 47 16.46 7.35 -7.80
C PRO A 47 17.53 7.63 -6.74
N GLY A 48 17.99 6.58 -6.06
CA GLY A 48 18.94 6.66 -4.95
C GLY A 48 18.31 6.95 -3.59
N ASN A 49 16.98 7.12 -3.51
CA ASN A 49 16.26 7.26 -2.25
C ASN A 49 15.34 6.07 -1.97
N ASP A 50 15.04 5.92 -0.69
CA ASP A 50 14.21 4.86 -0.13
C ASP A 50 12.93 5.40 0.51
N PHE A 51 12.01 4.46 0.76
CA PHE A 51 10.81 4.70 1.56
C PHE A 51 10.40 3.42 2.28
N VAL A 52 10.01 3.56 3.55
CA VAL A 52 9.60 2.44 4.41
C VAL A 52 8.10 2.48 4.66
N PHE A 53 7.45 1.34 4.48
CA PHE A 53 6.05 1.10 4.79
C PHE A 53 5.97 0.21 6.03
N PRO A 54 5.38 0.69 7.14
CA PRO A 54 5.20 -0.11 8.33
C PRO A 54 4.35 -1.36 8.08
N GLU A 55 4.62 -2.41 8.84
CA GLU A 55 3.90 -3.67 8.79
C GLU A 55 2.37 -3.50 8.93
N GLY A 56 1.62 -4.24 8.11
CA GLY A 56 0.17 -4.30 8.15
C GLY A 56 -0.57 -3.04 7.65
N LEU A 57 0.13 -1.91 7.43
CA LEU A 57 -0.51 -0.69 6.97
C LEU A 57 -0.79 -0.71 5.46
N ILE A 58 -1.98 -0.20 5.11
CA ILE A 58 -2.36 -0.01 3.71
C ILE A 58 -1.45 1.04 3.09
N HIS A 59 -0.79 0.66 2.01
CA HIS A 59 0.13 1.51 1.26
C HIS A 59 -0.07 1.38 -0.25
N PHE A 60 0.48 2.34 -0.98
CA PHE A 60 0.46 2.38 -2.43
C PHE A 60 1.77 2.94 -2.97
N GLN A 61 2.00 2.65 -4.25
CA GLN A 61 3.09 3.20 -5.05
C GLN A 61 2.57 3.43 -6.47
N PHE A 62 2.89 4.59 -7.03
CA PHE A 62 2.43 5.01 -8.35
C PHE A 62 3.57 5.68 -9.11
N ASN A 63 3.80 5.24 -10.35
CA ASN A 63 4.77 5.90 -11.22
C ASN A 63 4.14 7.17 -11.80
N VAL A 64 4.63 8.32 -11.36
CA VAL A 64 4.21 9.65 -11.86
C VAL A 64 5.12 10.18 -12.97
N GLY A 65 6.21 9.47 -13.26
CA GLY A 65 7.12 9.79 -14.35
C GLY A 65 6.55 9.41 -15.72
N LYS A 66 7.16 9.98 -16.77
CA LYS A 66 6.84 9.65 -18.18
C LYS A 66 7.53 8.39 -18.71
N THR A 67 8.38 7.78 -17.89
CA THR A 67 9.19 6.60 -18.26
C THR A 67 9.06 5.52 -17.19
N ASP A 68 9.44 4.29 -17.52
CA ASP A 68 9.38 3.18 -16.57
C ASP A 68 10.21 3.43 -15.31
N ALA A 69 9.62 3.07 -14.17
CA ALA A 69 10.28 3.07 -12.88
C ALA A 69 10.76 1.66 -12.53
N PHE A 70 11.92 1.57 -11.89
CA PHE A 70 12.52 0.32 -11.42
C PHE A 70 12.93 0.49 -9.96
N VAL A 71 12.55 -0.48 -9.13
CA VAL A 71 12.80 -0.47 -7.68
C VAL A 71 13.25 -1.83 -7.20
N PHE A 72 14.05 -1.85 -6.15
CA PHE A 72 14.21 -3.02 -5.30
C PHE A 72 13.30 -2.87 -4.09
N ALA A 73 12.64 -3.95 -3.69
CA ALA A 73 11.85 -3.99 -2.46
C ALA A 73 12.36 -5.12 -1.55
N GLY A 74 12.50 -4.82 -0.26
CA GLY A 74 12.83 -5.77 0.78
C GLY A 74 11.67 -5.89 1.76
N LEU A 75 11.44 -7.10 2.27
CA LEU A 75 10.38 -7.41 3.24
C LEU A 75 11.04 -8.03 4.47
N SER A 76 10.59 -7.64 5.66
CA SER A 76 11.17 -8.12 6.93
C SER A 76 10.79 -9.55 7.30
N CYS A 77 10.00 -10.25 6.47
CA CYS A 77 9.55 -11.62 6.71
C CYS A 77 9.70 -12.47 5.45
N GLN A 78 10.12 -13.73 5.63
CA GLN A 78 10.23 -14.73 4.56
C GLN A 78 8.87 -15.14 3.96
N ASN A 79 7.79 -15.01 4.74
CA ASN A 79 6.43 -15.23 4.30
C ASN A 79 5.55 -14.04 4.72
N PRO A 80 5.65 -12.91 4.01
CA PRO A 80 5.09 -11.64 4.45
C PRO A 80 3.57 -11.54 4.24
N GLY A 81 2.98 -12.49 3.50
CA GLY A 81 1.63 -12.39 2.95
C GLY A 81 1.54 -11.28 1.89
N LEU A 82 0.40 -11.15 1.21
CA LEU A 82 0.09 -9.98 0.39
C LEU A 82 -1.43 -9.81 0.33
N ILE A 83 -1.90 -8.64 0.72
CA ILE A 83 -3.30 -8.27 0.66
C ILE A 83 -3.44 -7.22 -0.43
N THR A 84 -4.11 -7.57 -1.52
CA THR A 84 -4.46 -6.62 -2.58
C THR A 84 -5.85 -6.09 -2.32
N ILE A 85 -5.98 -4.86 -1.80
CA ILE A 85 -7.21 -4.38 -1.17
C ILE A 85 -8.44 -4.51 -2.07
N ALA A 86 -8.35 -4.08 -3.33
CA ALA A 86 -9.47 -4.18 -4.26
C ALA A 86 -9.86 -5.64 -4.56
N ASN A 87 -8.88 -6.53 -4.71
CA ASN A 87 -9.14 -7.95 -5.01
C ASN A 87 -9.74 -8.66 -3.78
N GLU A 88 -9.24 -8.39 -2.58
CA GLU A 88 -9.78 -9.01 -1.36
C GLU A 88 -11.22 -8.54 -1.08
N VAL A 89 -11.52 -7.25 -1.29
CA VAL A 89 -12.84 -6.68 -1.01
C VAL A 89 -13.87 -7.01 -2.10
N PHE A 90 -13.49 -6.93 -3.38
CA PHE A 90 -14.43 -7.02 -4.51
C PHE A 90 -14.25 -8.25 -5.40
N GLY A 91 -13.18 -9.03 -5.23
CA GLY A 91 -12.85 -10.19 -6.06
C GLY A 91 -12.61 -11.48 -5.27
N SER A 92 -13.04 -11.54 -4.01
CA SER A 92 -12.96 -12.75 -3.17
C SER A 92 -13.86 -13.86 -3.70
N ASP A 93 -13.51 -15.10 -3.37
CA ASP A 93 -14.30 -16.29 -3.66
C ASP A 93 -14.47 -17.14 -2.39
N PRO A 94 -15.71 -17.29 -1.86
CA PRO A 94 -16.94 -16.66 -2.35
C PRO A 94 -16.92 -15.12 -2.16
N PRO A 95 -17.67 -14.36 -2.98
CA PRO A 95 -17.67 -12.91 -2.90
C PRO A 95 -18.32 -12.40 -1.60
N ILE A 96 -17.80 -11.29 -1.06
CA ILE A 96 -18.48 -10.54 0.00
C ILE A 96 -19.86 -10.10 -0.53
N THR A 97 -20.91 -10.40 0.23
CA THR A 97 -22.27 -10.08 -0.20
C THR A 97 -22.44 -8.59 -0.47
N LEU A 98 -23.20 -8.27 -1.51
CA LEU A 98 -23.51 -6.87 -1.86
C LEU A 98 -24.18 -6.13 -0.69
N TYR A 99 -24.97 -6.82 0.13
CA TYR A 99 -25.58 -6.25 1.33
C TYR A 99 -24.52 -5.71 2.31
N VAL A 100 -23.45 -6.46 2.57
CA VAL A 100 -22.35 -6.01 3.45
C VAL A 100 -21.60 -4.85 2.80
N LEU A 101 -21.24 -4.96 1.51
CA LEU A 101 -20.49 -3.91 0.81
C LEU A 101 -21.25 -2.58 0.77
N THR A 102 -22.55 -2.60 0.49
CA THR A 102 -23.41 -1.40 0.43
C THR A 102 -23.68 -0.74 1.79
N LYS A 103 -23.33 -1.40 2.90
CA LYS A 103 -23.38 -0.79 4.24
C LYS A 103 -22.03 -0.26 4.69
N ALA A 104 -20.94 -0.74 4.11
CA ALA A 104 -19.59 -0.37 4.47
C ALA A 104 -19.06 0.86 3.67
N PHE A 105 -19.57 1.07 2.46
CA PHE A 105 -19.21 2.16 1.54
C PHE A 105 -20.43 3.02 1.20
#